data_AF-A0A0D7Q765-F1
#
_entry.id   AF-A0A0D7Q765-F1
#
_cell.length_a   1.000
_cell.length_b   1.000
_cell.length_c   1.000
_cell.angle_alpha   90.00
_cell.angle_beta   90.00
_cell.angle_gamma   90.00
#
_symmetry.space_group_name_H-M   'P 1'
#
loop_
_entity.id
_entity.type
_entity.pdbx_description
1 polymer ?
#
loop_
_entity_poly.entity_id
_entity_poly.type
_entity_poly.pdbx_seq_one_letter_code
_entity_poly.pdbx_strand_id
1 'polypeptide(L)'
;MDFSIFFIAAGALAFGVYLGRQSQRPALSTLASTAARKASTANDANDRYLEILQRELANVIARDNPDKMIALYRKARAQEREMLKADKARVQAELTALTHKYPVYEDFDKIGTKHYVPYSAEPLWGSEDELSDAYLDIAKFLIVTRIQDGQSYRAIFPDDDDKNFQRCMQELKDGTFKVALEAAVDSYYLACRVAEQSGSQIHDYEDRKIGVFRLPSYADVRYGIHLKQADEYGVYSFFVHDDGKISSRYARSDATFENETGLYG
;
A
#
# COMPACT_ATOMS: atom_id res chain seq x y z
N MET A 1 16.23 82.61 5.00
CA MET A 1 16.04 81.28 4.40
C MET A 1 14.57 80.93 4.54
N ASP A 2 13.90 80.65 3.41
CA ASP A 2 12.45 80.43 3.38
C ASP A 2 12.13 78.98 3.76
N PHE A 3 11.74 78.77 5.02
CA PHE A 3 11.39 77.44 5.56
C PHE A 3 10.12 76.86 4.92
N SER A 4 9.30 77.70 4.30
CA SER A 4 8.06 77.37 3.58
C SER A 4 8.30 76.38 2.43
N ILE A 5 9.40 76.52 1.68
CA ILE A 5 9.76 75.65 0.55
C ILE A 5 10.12 74.24 1.04
N PHE A 6 10.78 74.12 2.21
CA PHE A 6 11.13 72.83 2.80
C PHE A 6 9.90 72.04 3.27
N PHE A 7 8.90 72.70 3.86
CA PHE A 7 7.66 72.02 4.28
C PHE A 7 6.82 71.54 3.09
N ILE A 8 6.77 72.30 2.00
CA ILE A 8 6.06 71.90 0.77
C ILE A 8 6.76 70.72 0.10
N ALA A 9 8.09 70.76 0.00
CA ALA A 9 8.87 69.65 -0.56
C ALA A 9 8.75 68.37 0.28
N ALA A 10 8.79 68.49 1.62
CA ALA A 10 8.60 67.36 2.52
C ALA A 10 7.18 66.77 2.43
N GLY A 11 6.16 67.62 2.33
CA GLY A 11 4.76 67.20 2.16
C GLY A 11 4.52 66.48 0.84
N ALA A 12 5.07 66.98 -0.27
CA ALA A 12 4.98 66.34 -1.58
C ALA A 12 5.69 64.97 -1.62
N LEU A 13 6.85 64.86 -0.96
CA LEU A 13 7.60 63.60 -0.88
C LEU A 13 6.88 62.56 -0.01
N ALA A 14 6.32 62.97 1.13
CA ALA A 14 5.50 62.10 1.97
C ALA A 14 4.23 61.62 1.26
N PHE A 15 3.56 62.51 0.52
CA PHE A 15 2.37 62.18 -0.27
C PHE A 15 2.69 61.25 -1.45
N GLY A 16 3.81 61.48 -2.13
CA GLY A 16 4.31 60.60 -3.20
C GLY A 16 4.67 59.20 -2.69
N VAL A 17 5.32 59.09 -1.52
CA VAL A 17 5.61 57.80 -0.88
C VAL A 17 4.34 57.09 -0.42
N TYR A 18 3.35 57.83 0.10
CA TYR A 18 2.05 57.27 0.50
C TYR A 18 1.28 56.72 -0.71
N LEU A 19 1.16 57.50 -1.80
CA LEU A 19 0.53 57.06 -3.03
C LEU A 19 1.28 55.89 -3.69
N GLY A 20 2.61 55.91 -3.68
CA GLY A 20 3.45 54.81 -4.18
C GLY A 20 3.26 53.52 -3.38
N ARG A 21 3.15 53.60 -2.05
CA ARG A 21 2.83 52.45 -1.19
C ARG A 21 1.40 51.96 -1.42
N GLN A 22 0.44 52.86 -1.61
CA GLN A 22 -0.95 52.51 -1.84
C GLN A 22 -1.17 51.86 -3.23
N SER A 23 -0.44 52.30 -4.25
CA SER A 23 -0.49 51.72 -5.60
C SER A 23 0.24 50.37 -5.72
N GLN A 24 1.24 50.11 -4.86
CA GLN A 24 1.96 48.83 -4.82
C GLN A 24 1.26 47.74 -3.97
N ARG A 25 0.37 48.12 -3.04
CA ARG A 25 -0.39 47.17 -2.21
C ARG A 25 -1.19 46.13 -3.01
N PRO A 26 -1.93 46.48 -4.08
CA PRO A 26 -2.62 45.50 -4.93
C PRO A 26 -1.63 44.51 -5.56
N ALA A 27 -0.53 45.00 -6.14
CA ALA A 27 0.49 44.15 -6.78
C ALA A 27 1.16 43.20 -5.77
N LEU A 28 1.50 43.68 -4.56
CA LEU A 28 2.06 42.86 -3.49
C LEU A 28 1.06 41.83 -2.97
N SER A 29 -0.22 42.19 -2.85
CA SER A 29 -1.27 41.24 -2.45
C SER A 29 -1.50 40.16 -3.50
N THR A 30 -1.46 40.51 -4.80
CA THR A 30 -1.57 39.55 -5.90
C THR A 30 -0.35 38.63 -5.94
N LEU A 31 0.86 39.15 -5.76
CA LEU A 31 2.08 38.34 -5.66
C LEU A 31 2.04 37.40 -4.45
N ALA A 32 1.65 37.90 -3.27
CA ALA A 32 1.51 37.08 -2.07
C ALA A 32 0.46 35.97 -2.26
N SER A 33 -0.69 36.28 -2.86
CA SER A 33 -1.72 35.29 -3.14
C SER A 33 -1.28 34.26 -4.18
N THR A 34 -0.49 34.67 -5.19
CA THR A 34 0.06 33.78 -6.21
C THR A 34 1.14 32.88 -5.63
N ALA A 35 2.00 33.41 -4.76
CA ALA A 35 3.01 32.65 -4.03
C ALA A 35 2.37 31.65 -3.07
N ALA A 36 1.35 32.06 -2.32
CA ALA A 36 0.59 31.17 -1.44
C ALA A 36 -0.11 30.05 -2.23
N ARG A 37 -0.71 30.37 -3.39
CA ARG A 37 -1.29 29.34 -4.29
C ARG A 37 -0.22 28.37 -4.79
N LYS A 38 0.93 28.87 -5.27
CA LYS A 38 2.03 28.00 -5.73
C LYS A 38 2.56 27.11 -4.62
N ALA A 39 2.73 27.65 -3.40
CA ALA A 39 3.17 26.87 -2.25
C ALA A 39 2.15 25.79 -1.88
N SER A 40 0.86 26.12 -1.85
CA SER A 40 -0.21 25.14 -1.64
C SER A 40 -0.20 24.06 -2.71
N THR A 41 -0.07 24.43 -4.00
CA THR A 41 -0.01 23.45 -5.10
C THR A 41 1.23 22.55 -5.01
N ALA A 42 2.37 23.08 -4.56
CA ALA A 42 3.58 22.30 -4.34
C ALA A 42 3.42 21.31 -3.18
N ASN A 43 2.81 21.75 -2.07
CA ASN A 43 2.49 20.88 -0.94
C ASN A 43 1.53 19.76 -1.36
N ASP A 44 0.45 20.08 -2.07
CA ASP A 44 -0.50 19.09 -2.59
C ASP A 44 0.19 18.07 -3.52
N ALA A 45 1.14 18.52 -4.34
CA ALA A 45 1.89 17.63 -5.23
C ALA A 45 2.81 16.67 -4.45
N ASN A 46 3.46 17.18 -3.40
CA ASN A 46 4.33 16.39 -2.54
C ASN A 46 3.53 15.37 -1.71
N ASP A 47 2.39 15.77 -1.17
CA ASP A 47 1.49 14.86 -0.44
C ASP A 47 1.00 13.73 -1.36
N ARG A 48 0.61 14.06 -2.60
CA ARG A 48 0.22 13.04 -3.60
C ARG A 48 1.36 12.10 -3.96
N TYR A 49 2.58 12.62 -4.06
CA TYR A 49 3.76 11.78 -4.31
C TYR A 49 3.96 10.77 -3.17
N LEU A 50 3.86 11.23 -1.92
CA LEU A 50 3.93 10.36 -0.74
C LEU A 50 2.79 9.36 -0.66
N GLU A 51 1.55 9.75 -0.98
CA GLU A 51 0.41 8.83 -1.05
C GLU A 51 0.63 7.72 -2.08
N ILE A 52 1.20 8.06 -3.25
CA ILE A 52 1.55 7.08 -4.27
C ILE A 52 2.64 6.15 -3.73
N LEU A 53 3.72 6.67 -3.17
CA LEU A 53 4.80 5.85 -2.58
C LEU A 53 4.27 4.92 -1.49
N GLN A 54 3.39 5.41 -0.61
CA GLN A 54 2.76 4.61 0.43
C GLN A 54 1.97 3.44 -0.17
N ARG A 55 1.21 3.69 -1.23
CA ARG A 55 0.48 2.65 -1.95
C ARG A 55 1.42 1.64 -2.60
N GLU A 56 2.52 2.10 -3.19
CA GLU A 56 3.48 1.20 -3.82
C GLU A 56 4.20 0.31 -2.79
N LEU A 57 4.60 0.87 -1.64
CA LEU A 57 5.11 0.09 -0.52
C LEU A 57 4.07 -0.92 -0.02
N ALA A 58 2.81 -0.50 0.10
CA ALA A 58 1.74 -1.40 0.51
C ALA A 58 1.54 -2.56 -0.48
N ASN A 59 1.59 -2.31 -1.79
CA ASN A 59 1.47 -3.34 -2.81
C ASN A 59 2.61 -4.36 -2.71
N VAL A 60 3.84 -3.88 -2.52
CA VAL A 60 5.02 -4.73 -2.34
C VAL A 60 4.90 -5.59 -1.09
N ILE A 61 4.65 -4.97 0.06
CA ILE A 61 4.57 -5.66 1.35
C ILE A 61 3.39 -6.63 1.35
N ALA A 62 2.23 -6.23 0.85
CA ALA A 62 1.04 -7.08 0.82
C ALA A 62 1.27 -8.32 -0.04
N ARG A 63 1.91 -8.17 -1.22
CA ARG A 63 2.16 -9.30 -2.11
C ARG A 63 3.02 -10.37 -1.45
N ASP A 64 4.06 -9.95 -0.75
CA ASP A 64 5.02 -10.87 -0.14
C ASP A 64 4.51 -11.41 1.21
N ASN A 65 3.82 -10.56 1.99
CA ASN A 65 3.29 -10.90 3.30
C ASN A 65 2.01 -10.09 3.65
N PRO A 66 0.81 -10.59 3.24
CA PRO A 66 -0.45 -9.90 3.49
C PRO A 66 -0.72 -9.65 4.98
N ASP A 67 -0.34 -10.59 5.85
CA ASP A 67 -0.56 -10.48 7.30
C ASP A 67 0.31 -9.38 7.91
N LYS A 68 1.55 -9.19 7.42
CA LYS A 68 2.39 -8.05 7.80
C LYS A 68 1.75 -6.73 7.36
N MET A 69 1.22 -6.66 6.15
CA MET A 69 0.51 -5.47 5.69
C MET A 69 -0.71 -5.14 6.58
N ILE A 70 -1.49 -6.16 7.00
CA ILE A 70 -2.60 -5.97 7.94
C ILE A 70 -2.11 -5.37 9.26
N ALA A 71 -1.01 -5.88 9.80
CA ALA A 71 -0.42 -5.36 11.04
C ALA A 71 0.03 -3.90 10.88
N LEU A 72 0.69 -3.56 9.77
CA LEU A 72 1.16 -2.20 9.48
C LEU A 72 0.00 -1.21 9.30
N TYR A 73 -1.05 -1.59 8.58
CA TYR A 73 -2.26 -0.77 8.42
C TYR A 73 -2.88 -0.45 9.78
N ARG A 74 -3.04 -1.46 10.64
CA ARG A 74 -3.58 -1.27 12.01
C ARG A 74 -2.69 -0.36 12.85
N LYS A 75 -1.37 -0.51 12.76
CA LYS A 75 -0.40 0.35 13.46
C LYS A 75 -0.49 1.81 12.98
N ALA A 76 -0.54 2.04 11.67
CA ALA A 76 -0.68 3.37 11.09
C ALA A 76 -2.01 4.04 11.49
N ARG A 77 -3.12 3.30 11.47
CA ARG A 77 -4.43 3.78 11.94
C ARG A 77 -4.46 4.08 13.44
N ALA A 78 -3.81 3.26 14.27
CA ALA A 78 -3.67 3.55 15.69
C ALA A 78 -2.88 4.85 15.91
N GLN A 79 -1.79 5.03 15.16
CA GLN A 79 -0.97 6.23 15.20
C GLN A 79 -1.74 7.49 14.79
N GLU A 80 -2.61 7.39 13.78
CA GLU A 80 -3.50 8.49 13.38
C GLU A 80 -4.40 8.93 14.54
N ARG A 81 -5.05 7.97 15.20
CA ARG A 81 -5.91 8.22 16.37
C ARG A 81 -5.15 8.82 17.54
N GLU A 82 -3.90 8.44 17.73
CA GLU A 82 -3.04 9.02 18.76
C GLU A 82 -2.65 10.47 18.43
N MET A 83 -2.23 10.74 17.18
CA MET A 83 -1.79 12.07 16.77
C MET A 83 -2.93 13.09 16.75
N LEU A 84 -4.16 12.65 16.43
CA LEU A 84 -5.35 13.50 16.53
C LEU A 84 -5.67 13.97 17.94
N LYS A 85 -5.22 13.24 18.97
CA LYS A 85 -5.38 13.60 20.39
C LYS A 85 -4.15 14.30 20.97
N ALA A 86 -3.05 14.32 20.22
CA ALA A 86 -1.80 14.91 20.67
C ALA A 86 -1.90 16.44 20.70
N ASP A 87 -1.13 17.07 21.59
CA ASP A 87 -0.97 18.50 21.55
C ASP A 87 -0.12 18.95 20.34
N LYS A 88 -0.19 20.24 20.02
CA LYS A 88 0.55 20.82 18.89
C LYS A 88 2.07 20.65 19.02
N ALA A 89 2.61 20.65 20.24
CA ALA A 89 4.05 20.53 20.45
C ALA A 89 4.54 19.12 20.08
N ARG A 90 3.77 18.09 20.45
CA ARG A 90 4.05 16.70 20.07
C ARG A 90 3.94 16.51 18.56
N VAL A 91 2.88 17.01 17.92
CA VAL A 91 2.73 16.91 16.45
C VAL A 91 3.91 17.58 15.73
N GLN A 92 4.30 18.78 16.17
CA GLN A 92 5.45 19.49 15.60
C GLN A 92 6.77 18.74 15.82
N ALA A 93 6.98 18.15 17.01
CA ALA A 93 8.19 17.39 17.30
C ALA A 93 8.31 16.16 16.38
N GLU A 94 7.19 15.47 16.13
CA GLU A 94 7.15 14.32 15.24
C GLU A 94 7.41 14.70 13.78
N LEU A 95 6.83 15.80 13.30
CA LEU A 95 7.15 16.33 11.97
C LEU A 95 8.63 16.70 11.87
N THR A 96 9.19 17.39 12.87
CA THR A 96 10.61 17.76 12.88
C THR A 96 11.52 16.55 12.87
N ALA A 97 11.20 15.49 13.62
CA ALA A 97 11.95 14.24 13.62
C ALA A 97 11.93 13.58 12.24
N LEU A 98 10.77 13.54 11.58
CA LEU A 98 10.63 13.00 10.23
C LEU A 98 11.37 13.83 9.18
N THR A 99 11.26 15.16 9.22
CA THR A 99 12.01 16.04 8.31
C THR A 99 13.52 15.93 8.51
N HIS A 100 13.99 15.66 9.72
CA HIS A 100 15.41 15.38 9.97
C HIS A 100 15.82 14.01 9.41
N LYS A 101 14.96 12.99 9.52
CA LYS A 101 15.21 11.65 8.97
C LYS A 101 15.14 11.62 7.43
N TYR A 102 14.25 12.43 6.85
CA TYR A 102 13.97 12.55 5.41
C TYR A 102 14.04 14.03 4.99
N PRO A 103 15.25 14.58 4.78
CA PRO A 103 15.42 15.97 4.36
C PRO A 103 14.76 16.31 3.03
N VAL A 104 14.64 15.35 2.11
CA VAL A 104 13.93 15.50 0.83
C VAL A 104 12.90 14.39 0.63
N TYR A 105 11.88 14.64 -0.19
CA TYR A 105 10.78 13.68 -0.41
C TYR A 105 11.25 12.38 -1.05
N GLU A 106 12.25 12.45 -1.92
CA GLU A 106 12.87 11.30 -2.57
C GLU A 106 13.52 10.34 -1.57
N ASP A 107 13.87 10.80 -0.37
CA ASP A 107 14.45 9.93 0.67
C ASP A 107 13.45 8.88 1.19
N PHE A 108 12.14 9.10 0.99
CA PHE A 108 11.09 8.14 1.30
C PHE A 108 10.99 7.00 0.29
N ASP A 109 11.51 7.16 -0.93
CA ASP A 109 11.41 6.15 -2.00
C ASP A 109 12.43 5.02 -1.81
N LYS A 110 12.10 4.07 -0.93
CA LYS A 110 12.95 2.89 -0.65
C LYS A 110 12.90 1.80 -1.71
N ILE A 111 11.93 1.88 -2.62
CA ILE A 111 11.76 0.89 -3.70
C ILE A 111 12.31 1.38 -5.03
N GLY A 112 12.77 2.64 -5.09
CA GLY A 112 13.29 3.27 -6.29
C GLY A 112 12.25 3.23 -7.40
N THR A 113 11.06 3.78 -7.14
CA THR A 113 9.93 3.74 -8.08
C THR A 113 10.36 4.24 -9.46
N LYS A 114 10.38 3.33 -10.43
CA LYS A 114 10.65 3.63 -11.84
C LYS A 114 9.51 3.10 -12.67
N HIS A 115 8.98 3.94 -13.55
CA HIS A 115 7.83 3.63 -14.40
C HIS A 115 8.00 2.42 -15.32
N TYR A 116 9.23 1.90 -15.48
CA TYR A 116 9.56 0.76 -16.34
C TYR A 116 9.97 -0.51 -15.58
N VAL A 117 10.05 -0.47 -14.23
CA VAL A 117 10.46 -1.63 -13.44
C VAL A 117 9.22 -2.46 -13.12
N PRO A 118 9.08 -3.69 -13.65
CA PRO A 118 7.97 -4.55 -13.29
C PRO A 118 8.07 -4.91 -11.80
N TYR A 119 6.95 -4.88 -11.09
CA TYR A 119 6.92 -5.36 -9.71
C TYR A 119 7.39 -6.81 -9.59
N SER A 120 7.21 -7.62 -10.64
CA SER A 120 7.59 -9.04 -10.68
C SER A 120 9.09 -9.30 -10.85
N ALA A 121 9.87 -8.31 -11.25
CA ALA A 121 11.33 -8.47 -11.32
C ALA A 121 11.87 -8.30 -9.91
N GLU A 122 12.60 -9.30 -9.37
CA GLU A 122 13.27 -9.26 -8.06
C GLU A 122 14.09 -7.98 -7.95
N PRO A 123 13.55 -6.96 -7.29
CA PRO A 123 14.19 -5.67 -7.23
C PRO A 123 15.10 -5.67 -6.00
N LEU A 124 16.18 -4.90 -6.08
CA LEU A 124 17.07 -4.61 -4.96
C LEU A 124 16.35 -3.65 -3.98
N TRP A 125 15.16 -4.01 -3.52
CA TRP A 125 14.48 -3.29 -2.46
C TRP A 125 15.27 -3.43 -1.17
N GLY A 126 15.07 -2.48 -0.26
CA GLY A 126 15.51 -2.63 1.12
C GLY A 126 14.93 -3.90 1.76
N SER A 127 15.46 -4.25 2.92
CA SER A 127 14.90 -5.33 3.74
C SER A 127 13.40 -5.11 4.01
N GLU A 128 12.67 -6.19 4.28
CA GLU A 128 11.24 -6.14 4.58
C GLU A 128 10.93 -5.17 5.75
N ASP A 129 11.85 -5.02 6.69
CA ASP A 129 11.74 -4.08 7.82
C ASP A 129 11.96 -2.63 7.40
N GLU A 130 12.90 -2.35 6.49
CA GLU A 130 13.09 -1.01 5.93
C GLU A 130 11.86 -0.55 5.14
N LEU A 131 11.23 -1.44 4.39
CA LEU A 131 9.98 -1.14 3.67
C LEU A 131 8.82 -0.87 4.64
N SER A 132 8.76 -1.66 5.72
CA SER A 132 7.75 -1.52 6.77
C SER A 132 7.88 -0.19 7.50
N ASP A 133 9.10 0.20 7.85
CA ASP A 133 9.41 1.47 8.50
C ASP A 133 9.09 2.65 7.57
N ALA A 134 9.49 2.57 6.30
CA ALA A 134 9.17 3.59 5.31
C ALA A 134 7.65 3.78 5.14
N TYR A 135 6.88 2.68 5.08
CA TYR A 135 5.42 2.75 5.00
C TYR A 135 4.82 3.50 6.20
N LEU A 136 5.29 3.19 7.42
CA LEU A 136 4.81 3.83 8.64
C LEU A 136 5.25 5.30 8.75
N ASP A 137 6.46 5.62 8.30
CA ASP A 137 6.98 6.98 8.33
C ASP A 137 6.26 7.89 7.33
N ILE A 138 5.97 7.39 6.11
CA ILE A 138 5.14 8.12 5.15
C ILE A 138 3.74 8.34 5.73
N ALA A 139 3.12 7.29 6.30
CA ALA A 139 1.83 7.42 6.96
C ALA A 139 1.88 8.49 8.05
N LYS A 140 2.92 8.47 8.90
CA LYS A 140 3.12 9.45 9.98
C LYS A 140 3.26 10.86 9.43
N PHE A 141 4.08 11.03 8.40
CA PHE A 141 4.33 12.32 7.78
C PHE A 141 3.03 12.93 7.27
N LEU A 142 2.26 12.17 6.48
CA LEU A 142 0.96 12.61 5.98
C LEU A 142 0.00 12.95 7.13
N ILE A 143 -0.03 12.16 8.21
CA ILE A 143 -0.88 12.41 9.38
C ILE A 143 -0.53 13.75 10.03
N VAL A 144 0.74 13.96 10.37
CA VAL A 144 1.17 15.14 11.14
C VAL A 144 1.10 16.41 10.31
N THR A 145 1.42 16.35 9.01
CA THR A 145 1.31 17.48 8.08
C THR A 145 -0.14 17.94 7.96
N ARG A 146 -1.09 17.01 7.74
CA ARG A 146 -2.52 17.35 7.67
C ARG A 146 -3.08 17.94 8.96
N ILE A 147 -2.63 17.46 10.12
CA ILE A 147 -3.03 18.03 11.42
C ILE A 147 -2.49 19.46 11.56
N GLN A 148 -1.24 19.69 11.14
CA GLN A 148 -0.57 20.99 11.24
C GLN A 148 -1.16 22.03 10.28
N ASP A 149 -1.56 21.64 9.07
CA ASP A 149 -2.13 22.54 8.08
C ASP A 149 -3.49 23.12 8.48
N GLY A 150 -4.17 22.52 9.47
CA GLY A 150 -5.36 23.07 10.10
C GLY A 150 -6.58 23.22 9.18
N GLN A 151 -6.52 22.70 7.95
CA GLN A 151 -7.68 22.52 7.08
C GLN A 151 -8.59 21.43 7.64
N SER A 152 -9.79 21.25 7.06
CA SER A 152 -10.69 20.16 7.45
C SER A 152 -9.95 18.83 7.34
N TYR A 153 -9.55 18.28 8.48
CA TYR A 153 -8.73 17.10 8.54
C TYR A 153 -9.45 15.95 7.83
N ARG A 154 -8.84 15.43 6.77
CA ARG A 154 -9.29 14.22 6.09
C ARG A 154 -8.47 13.06 6.60
N ALA A 155 -9.14 12.08 7.20
CA ALA A 155 -8.52 10.83 7.64
C ALA A 155 -7.78 10.17 6.46
N ILE A 156 -6.57 9.72 6.73
CA ILE A 156 -5.76 8.86 5.87
C ILE A 156 -6.27 7.43 5.99
N PHE A 157 -6.77 7.04 7.17
CA PHE A 157 -7.35 5.73 7.42
C PHE A 157 -8.82 5.82 7.87
N PRO A 158 -9.76 6.10 6.95
CA PRO A 158 -11.19 6.16 7.25
C PRO A 158 -11.70 4.88 7.92
N ASP A 159 -12.64 5.02 8.86
CA ASP A 159 -13.17 3.87 9.62
C ASP A 159 -13.96 2.89 8.74
N ASP A 160 -14.54 3.37 7.64
CA ASP A 160 -15.28 2.57 6.65
C ASP A 160 -14.37 1.79 5.68
N ASP A 161 -13.10 2.20 5.54
CA ASP A 161 -12.14 1.54 4.65
C ASP A 161 -11.59 0.22 5.22
N ASP A 162 -11.71 -0.02 6.53
CA ASP A 162 -11.19 -1.25 7.15
C ASP A 162 -11.82 -2.51 6.54
N LYS A 163 -13.12 -2.48 6.23
CA LYS A 163 -13.80 -3.60 5.57
C LYS A 163 -13.27 -3.85 4.16
N ASN A 164 -13.05 -2.78 3.39
CA ASN A 164 -12.51 -2.87 2.04
C ASN A 164 -11.07 -3.41 2.08
N PHE A 165 -10.26 -2.90 3.01
CA PHE A 165 -8.88 -3.35 3.21
C PHE A 165 -8.82 -4.83 3.60
N GLN A 166 -9.62 -5.28 4.58
CA GLN A 166 -9.67 -6.70 4.97
C GLN A 166 -10.09 -7.58 3.79
N ARG A 167 -11.09 -7.16 3.00
CA ARG A 167 -11.49 -7.88 1.79
C ARG A 167 -10.34 -8.00 0.79
N CYS A 168 -9.67 -6.90 0.45
CA CYS A 168 -8.56 -6.93 -0.52
C CYS A 168 -7.39 -7.79 -0.05
N MET A 169 -7.06 -7.76 1.25
CA MET A 169 -6.00 -8.64 1.79
C MET A 169 -6.42 -10.10 1.74
N GLN A 170 -7.69 -10.41 1.99
CA GLN A 170 -8.21 -11.78 1.88
C GLN A 170 -8.20 -12.28 0.44
N GLU A 171 -8.63 -11.45 -0.52
CA GLU A 171 -8.56 -11.74 -1.96
C GLU A 171 -7.11 -12.04 -2.39
N LEU A 172 -6.14 -11.27 -1.88
CA LEU A 172 -4.72 -11.50 -2.14
C LEU A 172 -4.23 -12.84 -1.57
N LYS A 173 -4.56 -13.14 -0.31
CA LYS A 173 -4.23 -14.42 0.35
C LYS A 173 -4.82 -15.60 -0.41
N ASP A 174 -6.06 -15.49 -0.84
CA ASP A 174 -6.75 -16.54 -1.58
C ASP A 174 -6.22 -16.70 -3.00
N GLY A 175 -5.83 -15.61 -3.66
CA GLY A 175 -5.14 -15.65 -4.94
C GLY A 175 -3.80 -16.39 -4.84
N THR A 176 -2.96 -16.04 -3.87
CA THR A 176 -1.68 -16.72 -3.63
C THR A 176 -1.89 -18.20 -3.28
N PHE A 177 -2.87 -18.49 -2.43
CA PHE A 177 -3.21 -19.87 -2.07
C PHE A 177 -3.68 -20.68 -3.29
N LYS A 178 -4.54 -20.12 -4.13
CA LYS A 178 -5.00 -20.77 -5.36
C LYS A 178 -3.84 -21.11 -6.29
N VAL A 179 -2.92 -20.17 -6.53
CA VAL A 179 -1.73 -20.40 -7.35
C VAL A 179 -0.86 -21.53 -6.77
N ALA A 180 -0.74 -21.60 -5.44
CA ALA A 180 -0.01 -22.68 -4.78
C ALA A 180 -0.70 -24.05 -4.96
N LEU A 181 -2.04 -24.11 -4.92
CA LEU A 181 -2.79 -25.34 -5.22
C LEU A 181 -2.61 -25.77 -6.67
N GLU A 182 -2.65 -24.84 -7.63
CA GLU A 182 -2.41 -25.11 -9.05
C GLU A 182 -1.02 -25.71 -9.28
N ALA A 183 0.01 -25.08 -8.69
CA ALA A 183 1.39 -25.57 -8.79
C ALA A 183 1.57 -26.96 -8.14
N ALA A 184 0.85 -27.25 -7.06
CA ALA A 184 0.87 -28.57 -6.42
C ALA A 184 0.25 -29.65 -7.31
N VAL A 185 -0.88 -29.34 -7.95
CA VAL A 185 -1.54 -30.23 -8.91
C VAL A 185 -0.66 -30.47 -10.15
N ASP A 186 -0.01 -29.43 -10.67
CA ASP A 186 0.91 -29.57 -11.81
C ASP A 186 2.11 -30.48 -11.45
N SER A 187 2.65 -30.32 -10.24
CA SER A 187 3.72 -31.16 -9.72
C SER A 187 3.29 -32.63 -9.57
N TYR A 188 2.06 -32.86 -9.06
CA TYR A 188 1.45 -34.19 -8.98
C TYR A 188 1.32 -34.84 -10.36
N TYR A 189 0.77 -34.12 -11.34
CA TYR A 189 0.59 -34.67 -12.68
C TYR A 189 1.92 -34.94 -13.40
N LEU A 190 2.93 -34.11 -13.17
CA LEU A 190 4.29 -34.37 -13.64
C LEU A 190 4.84 -35.67 -13.05
N ALA A 191 4.69 -35.88 -11.73
CA ALA A 191 5.12 -37.09 -11.06
C ALA A 191 4.38 -38.33 -11.58
N CYS A 192 3.06 -38.23 -11.82
CA CYS A 192 2.28 -39.31 -12.41
C CYS A 192 2.81 -39.72 -13.79
N ARG A 193 3.08 -38.75 -14.68
CA ARG A 193 3.64 -39.03 -16.02
C ARG A 193 4.99 -39.74 -15.96
N VAL A 194 5.87 -39.34 -15.03
CA VAL A 194 7.17 -39.98 -14.85
C VAL A 194 7.03 -41.41 -14.31
N ALA A 195 6.08 -41.64 -13.41
CA ALA A 195 5.79 -42.98 -12.89
C ALA A 195 5.22 -43.90 -13.97
N GLU A 196 4.29 -43.41 -14.79
CA GLU A 196 3.70 -44.15 -15.90
C GLU A 196 4.76 -44.61 -16.91
N GLN A 197 5.73 -43.75 -17.23
CA GLN A 197 6.87 -44.10 -18.09
C GLN A 197 7.73 -45.23 -17.50
N SER A 198 7.73 -45.39 -16.18
CA SER A 198 8.45 -46.41 -15.44
C SER A 198 7.59 -47.65 -15.15
N GLY A 199 6.36 -47.73 -15.66
CA GLY A 199 5.41 -48.82 -15.40
C GLY A 199 4.83 -48.81 -13.98
N SER A 200 4.96 -47.70 -13.25
CA SER A 200 4.40 -47.51 -11.91
C SER A 200 3.17 -46.60 -11.95
N GLN A 201 2.31 -46.70 -10.95
CA GLN A 201 1.16 -45.80 -10.79
C GLN A 201 1.25 -45.10 -9.44
N ILE A 202 1.11 -43.78 -9.46
CA ILE A 202 1.08 -42.95 -8.26
C ILE A 202 -0.37 -42.49 -8.06
N HIS A 203 -0.89 -42.71 -6.86
CA HIS A 203 -2.21 -42.23 -6.47
C HIS A 203 -2.10 -40.98 -5.59
N ASP A 204 -1.16 -41.00 -4.67
CA ASP A 204 -0.83 -39.88 -3.78
C ASP A 204 0.62 -39.48 -3.97
N TYR A 205 0.91 -38.18 -3.88
CA TYR A 205 2.23 -37.61 -4.06
C TYR A 205 2.61 -36.79 -2.85
N GLU A 206 3.83 -37.00 -2.36
CA GLU A 206 4.32 -36.25 -1.22
C GLU A 206 5.81 -35.94 -1.41
N ASP A 207 6.17 -34.67 -1.24
CA ASP A 207 7.55 -34.22 -1.19
C ASP A 207 7.82 -33.40 0.08
N ARG A 208 8.91 -32.63 0.11
CA ARG A 208 9.25 -31.80 1.29
C ARG A 208 8.33 -30.58 1.47
N LYS A 209 7.64 -30.14 0.42
CA LYS A 209 6.88 -28.90 0.36
C LYS A 209 5.38 -29.12 0.29
N ILE A 210 4.94 -30.19 -0.37
CA ILE A 210 3.53 -30.46 -0.65
C ILE A 210 3.17 -31.94 -0.44
N GLY A 211 1.92 -32.18 -0.08
CA GLY A 211 1.25 -33.48 -0.16
C GLY A 211 -0.01 -33.35 -0.99
N VAL A 212 -0.27 -34.30 -1.88
CA VAL A 212 -1.44 -34.36 -2.75
C VAL A 212 -2.05 -35.75 -2.62
N PHE A 213 -3.31 -35.79 -2.18
CA PHE A 213 -4.03 -37.02 -1.83
C PHE A 213 -5.31 -37.12 -2.64
N ARG A 214 -5.58 -38.27 -3.23
CA ARG A 214 -6.83 -38.47 -3.96
C ARG A 214 -8.01 -38.59 -3.00
N LEU A 215 -9.05 -37.77 -3.20
CA LEU A 215 -10.25 -37.78 -2.37
C LEU A 215 -11.38 -38.56 -3.06
N PRO A 216 -12.23 -39.27 -2.29
CA PRO A 216 -13.43 -39.90 -2.83
C PRO A 216 -14.41 -38.88 -3.41
N SER A 217 -14.96 -39.18 -4.58
CA SER A 217 -15.93 -38.32 -5.26
C SER A 217 -16.74 -39.13 -6.28
N TYR A 218 -18.01 -38.79 -6.44
CA TYR A 218 -18.93 -39.49 -7.34
C TYR A 218 -18.98 -38.88 -8.75
N ALA A 219 -18.71 -37.58 -8.89
CA ALA A 219 -18.86 -36.85 -10.16
C ALA A 219 -17.57 -36.17 -10.62
N ASP A 220 -16.82 -35.59 -9.67
CA ASP A 220 -15.62 -34.81 -9.98
C ASP A 220 -14.34 -35.57 -9.60
N VAL A 221 -13.21 -35.25 -10.23
CA VAL A 221 -11.92 -35.68 -9.69
C VAL A 221 -11.52 -34.70 -8.59
N ARG A 222 -11.23 -35.20 -7.39
CA ARG A 222 -10.92 -34.38 -6.21
C ARG A 222 -9.57 -34.76 -5.62
N TYR A 223 -8.78 -33.76 -5.25
CA TYR A 223 -7.51 -33.90 -4.55
C TYR A 223 -7.49 -33.01 -3.31
N GLY A 224 -7.07 -33.59 -2.19
CA GLY A 224 -6.70 -32.88 -0.97
C GLY A 224 -5.23 -32.51 -1.07
N ILE A 225 -4.90 -31.27 -0.74
CA ILE A 225 -3.56 -30.71 -0.89
C ILE A 225 -3.12 -30.14 0.45
N HIS A 226 -1.96 -30.56 0.94
CA HIS A 226 -1.29 -29.99 2.11
C HIS A 226 -0.07 -29.18 1.67
N LEU A 227 -0.10 -27.87 1.90
CA LEU A 227 1.02 -26.96 1.68
C LEU A 227 1.86 -26.89 2.96
N LYS A 228 2.83 -27.80 3.09
CA LYS A 228 3.57 -28.06 4.34
C LYS A 228 4.30 -26.84 4.90
N GLN A 229 4.77 -25.94 4.06
CA GLN A 229 5.50 -24.75 4.49
C GLN A 229 4.60 -23.76 5.24
N ALA A 230 3.35 -23.59 4.80
CA ALA A 230 2.38 -22.69 5.41
C ALA A 230 1.45 -23.42 6.42
N ASP A 231 1.54 -24.75 6.47
CA ASP A 231 0.61 -25.63 7.17
C ASP A 231 -0.86 -25.37 6.78
N GLU A 232 -1.08 -25.15 5.48
CA GLU A 232 -2.41 -24.90 4.92
C GLU A 232 -2.93 -26.10 4.15
N TYR A 233 -4.24 -26.32 4.22
CA TYR A 233 -4.92 -27.41 3.54
C TYR A 233 -5.92 -26.85 2.53
N GLY A 234 -5.99 -27.48 1.36
CA GLY A 234 -6.91 -27.09 0.31
C GLY A 234 -7.48 -28.28 -0.43
N VAL A 235 -8.60 -28.04 -1.10
CA VAL A 235 -9.20 -29.01 -2.01
C VAL A 235 -9.21 -28.41 -3.40
N TYR A 236 -8.66 -29.18 -4.35
CA TYR A 236 -8.83 -28.93 -5.77
C TYR A 236 -9.78 -29.98 -6.33
N SER A 237 -10.71 -29.54 -7.16
CA SER A 237 -11.63 -30.41 -7.87
C SER A 237 -11.77 -29.96 -9.31
N PHE A 238 -11.92 -30.90 -10.22
CA PHE A 238 -12.28 -30.59 -11.60
C PHE A 238 -13.30 -31.56 -12.17
N PHE A 239 -14.11 -31.03 -13.08
CA PHE A 239 -15.10 -31.77 -13.82
C PHE A 239 -14.86 -31.58 -15.31
N VAL A 240 -14.90 -32.67 -16.07
CA VAL A 240 -14.83 -32.66 -17.53
C VAL A 240 -16.25 -32.79 -18.06
N HIS A 241 -16.74 -31.72 -18.66
CA HIS A 241 -18.05 -31.69 -19.28
C HIS A 241 -18.09 -32.53 -20.57
N ASP A 242 -19.30 -32.91 -21.01
CA ASP A 242 -19.49 -33.71 -22.23
C ASP A 242 -18.95 -33.03 -23.50
N ASP A 243 -18.85 -31.70 -23.50
CA ASP A 243 -18.28 -30.88 -24.59
C ASP A 243 -16.74 -30.78 -24.52
N GLY A 244 -16.11 -31.47 -23.57
CA GLY A 244 -14.67 -31.43 -23.32
C GLY A 244 -14.20 -30.20 -22.53
N LYS A 245 -15.10 -29.30 -22.13
CA LYS A 245 -14.74 -28.17 -21.25
C LYS A 245 -14.35 -28.71 -19.88
N ILE A 246 -13.33 -28.09 -19.27
CA ILE A 246 -12.92 -28.39 -17.89
C ILE A 246 -13.36 -27.23 -17.00
N SER A 247 -14.11 -27.53 -15.94
CA SER A 247 -14.33 -26.60 -14.84
C SER A 247 -13.49 -27.04 -13.64
N SER A 248 -12.82 -26.09 -13.00
CA SER A 248 -12.05 -26.32 -11.78
C SER A 248 -12.57 -25.48 -10.63
N ARG A 249 -12.49 -26.04 -9.43
CA ARG A 249 -12.87 -25.37 -8.19
C ARG A 249 -11.78 -25.59 -7.14
N TYR A 250 -11.54 -24.52 -6.38
CA TYR A 250 -10.54 -24.45 -5.33
C TYR A 250 -11.24 -24.03 -4.04
N ALA A 251 -10.84 -24.65 -2.93
CA ALA A 251 -11.35 -24.33 -1.59
C ALA A 251 -10.23 -24.45 -0.57
N ARG A 252 -10.30 -23.63 0.49
CA ARG A 252 -9.54 -23.88 1.73
C ARG A 252 -10.21 -25.00 2.51
N SER A 253 -9.42 -25.79 3.23
CA SER A 253 -9.93 -26.85 4.07
C SER A 253 -9.11 -27.03 5.34
N ASP A 254 -9.46 -28.04 6.13
CA ASP A 254 -8.69 -28.51 7.28
C ASP A 254 -7.90 -29.77 6.91
N ALA A 255 -7.17 -30.32 7.89
CA ALA A 255 -6.36 -31.52 7.71
C ALA A 255 -7.15 -32.79 7.33
N THR A 256 -8.48 -32.78 7.50
CA THR A 256 -9.36 -33.90 7.12
C THR A 256 -9.90 -33.76 5.71
N PHE A 257 -9.80 -32.58 5.10
CA PHE A 257 -10.39 -32.23 3.80
C PHE A 257 -11.93 -32.32 3.77
N GLU A 258 -12.60 -32.37 4.93
CA GLU A 258 -14.06 -32.49 5.02
C GLU A 258 -14.76 -31.12 5.05
N ASN A 259 -14.11 -30.10 5.62
CA ASN A 259 -14.67 -28.77 5.77
C ASN A 259 -14.12 -27.84 4.69
N GLU A 260 -14.93 -27.49 3.69
CA GLU A 260 -14.50 -26.63 2.59
C GLU A 260 -15.05 -25.21 2.70
N THR A 261 -14.17 -24.23 2.61
CA THR A 261 -14.54 -22.82 2.46
C THR A 261 -14.11 -22.34 1.07
N GLY A 262 -15.07 -21.79 0.32
CA GLY A 262 -14.79 -21.21 -0.99
C GLY A 262 -13.79 -20.05 -0.88
N LEU A 263 -12.90 -19.94 -1.87
CA LEU A 263 -12.02 -18.79 -2.00
C LEU A 263 -12.82 -17.56 -2.45
N TYR A 264 -12.40 -16.37 -2.03
CA TYR A 264 -12.94 -15.13 -2.62
C TYR A 264 -12.61 -15.11 -4.13
N GLY A 265 -13.64 -14.89 -4.96
CA GLY A 265 -13.59 -15.01 -6.42
C GLY A 265 -13.97 -13.74 -7.13
#